data_AF-A0A1G0JK66-F1
#
_entry.id   AF-A0A1G0JK66-F1
#
_cell.length_a   1.000
_cell.length_b   1.000
_cell.length_c   1.000
_cell.angle_alpha   90.00
_cell.angle_beta   90.00
_cell.angle_gamma   90.00
#
_symmetry.space_group_name_H-M   'P 1'
#
loop_
_entity.id
_entity.type
_entity.pdbx_description
1 polymer ?
#
loop_
_entity_poly.entity_id
_entity_poly.type
_entity_poly.pdbx_seq_one_letter_code
_entity_poly.pdbx_strand_id
1 'polypeptide(L)'
;MNLSALSGALLQTSVLIIFFLLPFSVHASENSLNCRPVVEINPQWQVMRIRSHENAFLSCTVSQDKFNELITTAFTDPESNKTDFKSLFIGRLVEYPWLSRYLAMQALQHEDWDSEKGRYLGENINAFVAGILSSPEILNQIREPFSGTDYIVARASVEKVLIGKANEIEWLEINANVLVPYDVMVHFILEKSHLAPDNQ
;
A
#
# COMPACT_ATOMS: atom_id res chain seq x y z
N MET A 1 -71.63 23.52 51.19
CA MET A 1 -70.90 24.65 50.59
C MET A 1 -69.43 24.27 50.46
N ASN A 2 -68.96 24.26 49.22
CA ASN A 2 -67.58 24.35 48.70
C ASN A 2 -66.42 23.46 49.23
N LEU A 3 -66.07 22.50 48.36
CA LEU A 3 -64.75 22.21 47.75
C LEU A 3 -63.49 22.94 48.26
N SER A 4 -62.44 22.16 48.55
CA SER A 4 -61.02 22.40 48.16
C SER A 4 -60.22 21.12 48.46
N ALA A 5 -59.90 20.26 47.49
CA ALA A 5 -58.81 20.36 46.51
C ALA A 5 -57.41 19.98 47.08
N LEU A 6 -57.08 18.69 46.91
CA LEU A 6 -55.73 18.11 46.86
C LEU A 6 -55.01 18.57 45.60
N SER A 7 -53.73 18.95 45.68
CA SER A 7 -52.70 18.67 44.66
C SER A 7 -51.33 19.17 45.13
N GLY A 8 -50.42 18.24 45.40
CA GLY A 8 -49.01 18.49 45.68
C GLY A 8 -48.14 17.62 44.77
N ALA A 9 -47.57 18.27 43.75
CA ALA A 9 -46.35 17.99 42.98
C ALA A 9 -45.90 16.52 42.78
N LEU A 10 -46.07 16.02 41.55
CA LEU A 10 -45.27 14.93 40.99
C LEU A 10 -44.03 15.52 40.30
N LEU A 11 -42.85 15.03 40.70
CA LEU A 11 -41.55 15.33 40.11
C LEU A 11 -41.46 14.79 38.68
N GLN A 12 -41.19 15.68 37.74
CA GLN A 12 -41.01 15.38 36.32
C GLN A 12 -39.55 14.99 36.07
N THR A 13 -39.26 13.69 35.96
CA THR A 13 -37.96 13.18 35.54
C THR A 13 -37.90 13.13 34.01
N SER A 14 -37.19 14.08 33.40
CA SER A 14 -36.89 14.07 31.96
C SER A 14 -35.79 13.04 31.66
N VAL A 15 -36.13 12.02 30.87
CA VAL A 15 -35.17 11.07 30.29
C VAL A 15 -34.67 11.66 28.97
N LEU A 16 -33.38 11.98 28.90
CA LEU A 16 -32.72 12.47 27.70
C LEU A 16 -32.28 11.27 26.83
N ILE A 17 -32.99 11.01 25.73
CA ILE A 17 -32.61 9.97 24.75
C ILE A 17 -31.61 10.59 23.77
N ILE A 18 -30.33 10.23 23.92
CA ILE A 18 -29.26 10.60 22.97
C ILE A 18 -29.32 9.61 21.81
N PHE A 19 -29.83 10.05 20.66
CA PHE A 19 -29.70 9.33 19.38
C PHE A 19 -28.24 9.43 18.91
N PHE A 20 -27.47 8.36 19.08
CA PHE A 20 -26.19 8.16 18.40
C PHE A 20 -26.46 7.98 16.90
N LEU A 21 -26.29 9.04 16.11
CA LEU A 21 -26.16 8.97 14.67
C LEU A 21 -24.79 8.35 14.34
N LEU A 22 -24.74 7.01 14.27
CA LEU A 22 -23.58 6.33 13.69
C LEU A 22 -23.57 6.64 12.18
N PRO A 23 -22.46 7.16 11.62
CA PRO A 23 -22.32 7.27 10.18
C PRO A 23 -22.31 5.85 9.61
N PHE A 24 -23.30 5.53 8.79
CA PHE A 24 -23.25 4.34 7.94
C PHE A 24 -22.07 4.53 6.97
N SER A 25 -20.93 3.89 7.26
CA SER A 25 -19.85 3.75 6.29
C SER A 25 -20.39 2.93 5.13
N VAL A 26 -20.78 3.62 4.05
CA VAL A 26 -21.09 3.03 2.76
C VAL A 26 -19.80 2.39 2.25
N HIS A 27 -19.61 1.09 2.50
CA HIS A 27 -18.62 0.31 1.79
C HIS A 27 -19.19 0.07 0.39
N ALA A 28 -18.71 0.84 -0.57
CA ALA A 28 -18.90 0.53 -1.98
C ALA A 28 -18.23 -0.82 -2.25
N SER A 29 -19.03 -1.89 -2.30
CA SER A 29 -18.60 -3.20 -2.78
C SER A 29 -18.52 -3.13 -4.30
N GLU A 30 -17.33 -2.84 -4.83
CA GLU A 30 -17.07 -2.90 -6.27
C GLU A 30 -17.31 -4.31 -6.82
N ASN A 31 -18.06 -4.37 -7.93
CA ASN A 31 -18.16 -5.55 -8.79
C ASN A 31 -16.77 -5.86 -9.38
N SER A 32 -15.93 -6.56 -8.63
CA SER A 32 -14.72 -7.18 -9.19
C SER A 32 -15.09 -8.53 -9.81
N LEU A 33 -14.70 -8.75 -11.06
CA LEU A 33 -14.29 -10.09 -11.48
C LEU A 33 -13.34 -10.59 -10.38
N ASN A 34 -13.73 -11.63 -9.63
CA ASN A 34 -13.08 -12.04 -8.37
C ASN A 34 -11.55 -11.91 -8.43
N CYS A 35 -11.03 -10.79 -7.90
CA CYS A 35 -9.61 -10.51 -7.96
C CYS A 35 -8.86 -11.53 -7.11
N ARG A 36 -7.96 -12.28 -7.75
CA ARG A 36 -7.20 -13.38 -7.14
C ARG A 36 -5.71 -13.15 -7.34
N PRO A 37 -5.11 -12.24 -6.55
CA PRO A 37 -3.68 -12.10 -6.57
C PRO A 37 -3.01 -13.36 -6.00
N VAL A 38 -1.85 -13.70 -6.53
CA VAL A 38 -1.12 -14.94 -6.19
C VAL A 38 0.37 -14.66 -6.07
N VAL A 39 1.06 -15.50 -5.30
CA VAL A 39 2.52 -15.53 -5.23
C VAL A 39 3.04 -16.68 -6.09
N GLU A 40 3.91 -16.36 -7.04
CA GLU A 40 4.66 -17.34 -7.83
C GLU A 40 6.10 -17.43 -7.30
N ILE A 41 6.59 -18.65 -7.13
CA ILE A 41 7.96 -18.92 -6.70
C ILE A 41 8.75 -19.37 -7.91
N ASN A 42 9.88 -18.71 -8.16
CA ASN A 42 10.83 -19.14 -9.19
C ASN A 42 12.19 -19.46 -8.55
N PRO A 43 12.45 -20.73 -8.22
CA PRO A 43 13.69 -21.13 -7.56
C PRO A 43 14.93 -20.91 -8.44
N GLN A 44 14.80 -21.06 -9.77
CA GLN A 44 15.90 -20.90 -10.71
C GLN A 44 16.48 -19.48 -10.69
N TRP A 45 15.61 -18.47 -10.59
CA TRP A 45 16.01 -17.07 -10.55
C TRP A 45 16.08 -16.50 -9.13
N GLN A 46 15.75 -17.31 -8.12
CA GLN A 46 15.68 -16.89 -6.72
C GLN A 46 14.73 -15.69 -6.53
N VAL A 47 13.60 -15.69 -7.24
CA VAL A 47 12.61 -14.61 -7.20
C VAL A 47 11.28 -15.12 -6.67
N MET A 48 10.71 -14.39 -5.73
CA MET A 48 9.29 -14.46 -5.40
C MET A 48 8.58 -13.37 -6.23
N ARG A 49 7.45 -13.69 -6.86
CA ARG A 49 6.68 -12.75 -7.66
C ARG A 49 5.25 -12.65 -7.16
N ILE A 50 4.77 -11.44 -6.92
CA ILE A 50 3.33 -11.21 -6.78
C ILE A 50 2.74 -10.92 -8.15
N ARG A 51 1.60 -11.55 -8.45
CA ARG A 51 0.73 -11.17 -9.55
C ARG A 51 -0.57 -10.64 -8.99
N SER A 52 -1.03 -9.52 -9.53
CA SER A 52 -2.33 -8.98 -9.17
C SER A 52 -3.51 -9.89 -9.55
N HIS A 53 -3.32 -10.82 -10.50
CA HIS A 53 -4.30 -11.83 -10.83
C HIS A 53 -3.65 -13.15 -11.28
N GLU A 54 -4.29 -14.28 -10.97
CA GLU A 54 -3.95 -15.63 -11.49
C GLU A 54 -4.03 -15.76 -13.02
N ASN A 55 -4.78 -14.88 -13.70
CA ASN A 55 -4.91 -14.88 -15.14
C ASN A 55 -3.99 -13.80 -15.71
N ALA A 56 -3.10 -14.20 -16.62
CA ALA A 56 -2.09 -13.31 -17.18
C ALA A 56 -2.62 -12.11 -17.98
N PHE A 57 -3.88 -12.13 -18.39
CA PHE A 57 -4.51 -11.07 -19.16
C PHE A 57 -5.39 -10.15 -18.31
N LEU A 58 -5.56 -10.46 -17.03
CA LEU A 58 -6.32 -9.66 -16.09
C LEU A 58 -5.36 -8.98 -15.12
N SER A 59 -5.75 -7.79 -14.64
CA SER A 59 -5.01 -7.03 -13.64
C SER A 59 -5.99 -6.55 -12.59
N CYS A 60 -5.55 -6.54 -11.35
CA CYS A 60 -6.29 -6.02 -10.21
C CYS A 60 -5.43 -5.06 -9.41
N THR A 61 -6.06 -4.26 -8.56
CA THR A 61 -5.37 -3.54 -7.51
C THR A 61 -5.19 -4.45 -6.30
N VAL A 62 -4.03 -4.37 -5.66
CA VAL A 62 -3.67 -5.11 -4.45
C VAL A 62 -3.54 -4.11 -3.31
N SER A 63 -4.41 -4.23 -2.32
CA SER A 63 -4.32 -3.44 -1.08
C SER A 63 -3.10 -3.85 -0.26
N GLN A 64 -2.69 -2.99 0.67
CA GLN A 64 -1.59 -3.30 1.59
C GLN A 64 -1.90 -4.54 2.45
N ASP A 65 -3.11 -4.65 3.00
CA ASP A 65 -3.53 -5.83 3.77
C ASP A 65 -3.42 -7.11 2.94
N LYS A 66 -3.85 -7.07 1.67
CA LYS A 66 -3.78 -8.23 0.80
C LYS A 66 -2.33 -8.58 0.44
N PHE A 67 -1.49 -7.57 0.22
CA PHE A 67 -0.05 -7.77 0.05
C PHE A 67 0.57 -8.49 1.25
N ASN A 68 0.27 -8.04 2.48
CA ASN A 68 0.79 -8.66 3.71
C ASN A 68 0.31 -10.10 3.88
N GLU A 69 -0.98 -10.36 3.62
CA GLU A 69 -1.57 -11.70 3.64
C GLU A 69 -0.86 -12.64 2.65
N LEU A 70 -0.62 -12.19 1.41
CA LEU A 70 0.02 -12.99 0.36
C LEU A 70 1.44 -13.40 0.73
N ILE A 71 2.26 -12.46 1.21
CA ILE A 71 3.64 -12.73 1.59
C ILE A 71 3.69 -13.66 2.82
N THR A 72 2.89 -13.37 3.84
CA THR A 72 2.82 -14.22 5.05
C THR A 72 2.43 -15.65 4.69
N THR A 73 1.40 -15.80 3.85
CA THR A 73 0.93 -17.11 3.39
C THR A 73 1.99 -17.83 2.57
N ALA A 74 2.72 -17.14 1.69
CA ALA A 74 3.76 -17.75 0.88
C ALA A 74 4.85 -18.42 1.73
N PHE A 75 5.22 -17.86 2.89
CA PHE A 75 6.21 -18.46 3.78
C PHE A 75 5.70 -19.63 4.64
N THR A 76 4.39 -19.91 4.62
CA THR A 76 3.85 -21.14 5.21
C THR A 76 4.08 -22.37 4.33
N ASP A 77 4.39 -22.19 3.04
CA ASP A 77 4.71 -23.27 2.12
C ASP A 77 6.13 -23.80 2.39
N PRO A 78 6.32 -25.12 2.63
CA PRO A 78 7.63 -25.73 2.77
C PRO A 78 8.59 -25.49 1.60
N GLU A 79 8.09 -25.32 0.37
CA GLU A 79 8.94 -25.05 -0.80
C GLU A 79 9.54 -23.64 -0.77
N SER A 80 8.82 -22.65 -0.24
CA SER A 80 9.36 -21.30 0.02
C SER A 80 10.55 -21.35 0.96
N ASN A 81 10.48 -22.19 1.98
CA ASN A 81 11.54 -22.32 3.00
C ASN A 81 12.81 -23.02 2.48
N LYS A 82 12.75 -23.68 1.31
CA LYS A 82 13.91 -24.31 0.66
C LYS A 82 14.62 -23.38 -0.32
N THR A 83 14.00 -22.27 -0.71
CA THR A 83 14.54 -21.35 -1.70
C THR A 83 15.22 -20.17 -1.00
N ASP A 84 16.46 -19.86 -1.39
CA ASP A 84 17.15 -18.64 -0.97
C ASP A 84 16.80 -17.49 -1.93
N PHE A 85 15.76 -16.72 -1.60
CA PHE A 85 15.26 -15.63 -2.43
C PHE A 85 16.19 -14.41 -2.40
N LYS A 86 16.45 -13.83 -3.57
CA LYS A 86 17.22 -12.58 -3.74
C LYS A 86 16.34 -11.36 -3.97
N SER A 87 15.11 -11.56 -4.45
CA SER A 87 14.17 -10.46 -4.61
C SER A 87 12.71 -10.88 -4.58
N LEU A 88 11.86 -9.92 -4.24
CA LEU A 88 10.42 -9.92 -4.41
C LEU A 88 10.06 -9.00 -5.58
N PHE A 89 9.58 -9.56 -6.69
CA PHE A 89 9.06 -8.79 -7.83
C PHE A 89 7.56 -8.55 -7.66
N ILE A 90 7.14 -7.30 -7.51
CA ILE A 90 5.71 -6.99 -7.32
C ILE A 90 5.01 -6.59 -8.61
N GLY A 91 5.74 -6.40 -9.72
CA GLY A 91 5.16 -5.95 -10.97
C GLY A 91 5.07 -4.43 -11.05
N ARG A 92 3.96 -3.92 -11.63
CA ARG A 92 3.73 -2.48 -11.85
C ARG A 92 3.14 -1.83 -10.60
N LEU A 93 3.64 -0.65 -10.25
CA LEU A 93 3.19 0.08 -9.06
C LEU A 93 1.72 0.53 -9.13
N VAL A 94 1.14 0.69 -10.33
CA VAL A 94 -0.31 0.97 -10.47
C VAL A 94 -1.20 -0.18 -10.00
N GLU A 95 -0.65 -1.40 -9.90
CA GLU A 95 -1.34 -2.52 -9.27
C GLU A 95 -1.37 -2.38 -7.73
N TYR A 96 -0.66 -1.39 -7.16
CA TYR A 96 -0.59 -1.10 -5.72
C TYR A 96 -0.86 0.40 -5.49
N PRO A 97 -2.12 0.85 -5.58
CA PRO A 97 -2.47 2.27 -5.52
C PRO A 97 -1.88 3.03 -4.33
N TRP A 98 -1.75 2.37 -3.18
CA TRP A 98 -1.15 2.93 -1.97
C TRP A 98 0.34 3.28 -2.14
N LEU A 99 1.13 2.44 -2.82
CA LEU A 99 2.53 2.74 -3.15
C LEU A 99 2.65 3.78 -4.26
N SER A 100 1.80 3.68 -5.30
CA SER A 100 1.74 4.64 -6.41
C SER A 100 1.47 6.06 -5.87
N ARG A 101 0.52 6.17 -4.94
CA ARG A 101 0.21 7.44 -4.26
C ARG A 101 1.37 7.94 -3.41
N TYR A 102 1.98 7.07 -2.61
CA TYR A 102 3.15 7.43 -1.82
C TYR A 102 4.27 7.99 -2.72
N LEU A 103 4.59 7.30 -3.81
CA LEU A 103 5.60 7.73 -4.78
C LEU A 103 5.30 9.13 -5.34
N ALA A 104 4.07 9.37 -5.81
CA ALA A 104 3.67 10.66 -6.35
C ALA A 104 3.78 11.78 -5.30
N MET A 105 3.31 11.53 -4.08
CA MET A 105 3.36 12.51 -2.98
C MET A 105 4.79 12.85 -2.56
N GLN A 106 5.68 11.86 -2.46
CA GLN A 106 7.08 12.10 -2.13
C GLN A 106 7.85 12.81 -3.24
N ALA A 107 7.56 12.50 -4.50
CA ALA A 107 8.15 13.23 -5.61
C ALA A 107 7.75 14.72 -5.59
N LEU A 108 6.47 15.04 -5.34
CA LEU A 108 6.02 16.43 -5.26
C LEU A 108 6.63 17.23 -4.09
N GLN A 109 7.09 16.56 -3.04
CA GLN A 109 7.75 17.18 -1.90
C GLN A 109 9.26 17.33 -2.09
N HIS A 110 9.82 16.70 -3.12
CA HIS A 110 11.27 16.67 -3.34
C HIS A 110 11.72 17.89 -4.15
N GLU A 111 12.74 18.60 -3.66
CA GLU A 111 13.23 19.85 -4.28
C GLU A 111 13.73 19.68 -5.72
N ASP A 112 14.37 18.55 -5.99
CA ASP A 112 14.88 18.21 -7.33
C ASP A 112 13.81 17.65 -8.29
N TRP A 113 12.54 17.62 -7.90
CA TRP A 113 11.45 17.22 -8.81
C TRP A 113 10.84 18.44 -9.50
N ASP A 114 11.05 18.54 -10.81
CA ASP A 114 10.39 19.54 -11.66
C ASP A 114 9.00 19.03 -12.05
N SER A 115 7.99 19.39 -11.25
CA SER A 115 6.60 18.94 -11.42
C SER A 115 5.89 19.55 -12.63
N GLU A 116 6.41 20.63 -13.21
CA GLU A 116 5.90 21.20 -14.46
C GLU A 116 6.38 20.40 -15.66
N LYS A 117 7.63 19.94 -15.64
CA LYS A 117 8.23 19.15 -16.74
C LYS A 117 8.14 17.64 -16.51
N GLY A 118 7.73 17.20 -15.32
CA GLY A 118 7.64 15.79 -14.96
C GLY A 118 8.97 15.09 -14.99
N ARG A 119 10.03 15.72 -14.49
CA ARG A 119 11.37 15.14 -14.51
C ARG A 119 12.13 15.40 -13.22
N TYR A 120 12.96 14.44 -12.87
CA TYR A 120 13.98 14.62 -11.85
C TYR A 120 15.13 15.46 -12.42
N LEU A 121 15.64 16.42 -11.65
CA LEU A 121 16.71 17.32 -12.07
C LEU A 121 18.10 16.69 -11.98
N GLY A 122 18.26 15.61 -11.21
CA GLY A 122 19.48 14.80 -11.18
C GLY A 122 19.59 13.82 -12.34
N GLU A 123 20.62 12.98 -12.31
CA GLU A 123 21.03 12.21 -13.49
C GLU A 123 20.18 10.95 -13.78
N ASN A 124 19.54 10.37 -12.76
CA ASN A 124 18.90 9.06 -12.90
C ASN A 124 17.55 8.98 -12.18
N ILE A 125 16.47 9.02 -12.96
CA ILE A 125 15.09 8.90 -12.45
C ILE A 125 14.82 7.55 -11.78
N ASN A 126 15.41 6.45 -12.27
CA ASN A 126 15.23 5.15 -11.63
C ASN A 126 15.89 5.14 -10.25
N ALA A 127 17.07 5.74 -10.10
CA ALA A 127 17.74 5.86 -8.80
C ALA A 127 16.94 6.73 -7.84
N PHE A 128 16.38 7.85 -8.32
CA PHE A 128 15.48 8.71 -7.55
C PHE A 128 14.23 7.96 -7.05
N VAL A 129 13.50 7.30 -7.94
CA VAL A 129 12.29 6.53 -7.59
C VAL A 129 12.62 5.34 -6.69
N ALA A 130 13.72 4.63 -6.96
CA ALA A 130 14.19 3.57 -6.08
C ALA A 130 14.54 4.11 -4.68
N GLY A 131 15.12 5.31 -4.57
CA GLY A 131 15.40 5.97 -3.31
C GLY A 131 14.13 6.24 -2.49
N ILE A 132 13.08 6.79 -3.12
CA ILE A 132 11.77 7.00 -2.48
C ILE A 132 11.19 5.68 -1.96
N LEU A 133 11.19 4.64 -2.79
CA LEU A 133 10.64 3.32 -2.44
C LEU A 133 11.56 2.51 -1.51
N SER A 134 12.79 2.96 -1.29
CA SER A 134 13.73 2.43 -0.29
C SER A 134 13.74 3.25 1.00
N SER A 135 12.84 4.22 1.15
CA SER A 135 12.72 4.98 2.39
C SER A 135 12.39 4.05 3.58
N PRO A 136 12.80 4.40 4.80
CA PRO A 136 12.44 3.62 5.99
C PRO A 136 10.94 3.41 6.14
N GLU A 137 10.13 4.41 5.77
CA GLU A 137 8.67 4.36 5.85
C GLU A 137 8.10 3.21 5.00
N ILE A 138 8.48 3.13 3.72
CA ILE A 138 8.03 2.04 2.84
C ILE A 138 8.66 0.72 3.24
N LEU A 139 9.96 0.68 3.50
CA LEU A 139 10.61 -0.58 3.85
C LEU A 139 10.02 -1.18 5.13
N ASN A 140 9.64 -0.39 6.12
CA ASN A 140 9.00 -0.90 7.33
C ASN A 140 7.62 -1.51 7.04
N GLN A 141 6.82 -0.89 6.16
CA GLN A 141 5.53 -1.44 5.73
C GLN A 141 5.70 -2.77 4.97
N ILE A 142 6.74 -2.88 4.14
CA ILE A 142 7.03 -4.09 3.35
C ILE A 142 7.68 -5.19 4.21
N ARG A 143 8.43 -4.84 5.26
CA ARG A 143 9.11 -5.80 6.15
C ARG A 143 8.17 -6.54 7.07
N GLU A 144 7.06 -5.93 7.46
CA GLU A 144 6.09 -6.50 8.41
C GLU A 144 5.69 -7.96 8.08
N PRO A 145 5.31 -8.30 6.83
CA PRO A 145 4.96 -9.69 6.49
C PRO A 145 6.16 -10.65 6.38
N PHE A 146 7.40 -10.17 6.49
CA PHE A 146 8.60 -11.00 6.59
C PHE A 146 9.00 -11.27 8.06
N SER A 147 8.27 -10.74 9.03
CA SER A 147 8.54 -10.96 10.45
C SER A 147 8.53 -12.47 10.78
N GLY A 148 9.57 -12.92 11.47
CA GLY A 148 9.76 -14.34 11.80
C GLY A 148 10.41 -15.18 10.68
N THR A 149 10.65 -14.59 9.50
CA THR A 149 11.51 -15.21 8.48
C THR A 149 12.97 -14.81 8.69
N ASP A 150 13.89 -15.42 7.94
CA ASP A 150 15.29 -15.05 7.91
C ASP A 150 15.61 -14.01 6.84
N TYR A 151 14.60 -13.31 6.30
CA TYR A 151 14.76 -12.28 5.29
C TYR A 151 14.59 -10.87 5.85
N ILE A 152 15.39 -9.95 5.31
CA ILE A 152 15.18 -8.52 5.42
C ILE A 152 14.91 -7.92 4.05
N VAL A 153 14.06 -6.90 4.01
CA VAL A 153 13.84 -6.09 2.81
C VAL A 153 14.85 -4.94 2.85
N ALA A 154 15.88 -5.04 2.01
CA ALA A 154 17.04 -4.16 2.04
C ALA A 154 16.76 -2.83 1.33
N ARG A 155 16.20 -2.90 0.11
CA ARG A 155 15.94 -1.72 -0.75
C ARG A 155 15.02 -2.09 -1.91
N ALA A 156 14.51 -1.08 -2.59
CA ALA A 156 13.88 -1.22 -3.90
C ALA A 156 14.91 -1.14 -5.04
N SER A 157 14.58 -1.79 -6.16
CA SER A 157 15.19 -1.65 -7.47
C SER A 157 14.07 -1.49 -8.46
N VAL A 158 14.20 -0.53 -9.38
CA VAL A 158 13.08 -0.12 -10.22
C VAL A 158 13.49 0.07 -11.67
N GLU A 159 12.55 -0.11 -12.59
CA GLU A 159 12.73 0.21 -14.00
C GLU A 159 11.44 0.74 -14.63
N LYS A 160 11.56 1.40 -15.79
CA LYS A 160 10.42 1.84 -16.61
C LYS A 160 9.49 2.79 -15.86
N VAL A 161 10.05 3.82 -15.21
CA VAL A 161 9.27 4.87 -14.55
C VAL A 161 8.36 5.55 -15.59
N LEU A 162 7.07 5.60 -15.29
CA LEU A 162 6.08 6.37 -16.05
C LEU A 162 5.67 7.61 -15.27
N ILE A 163 5.46 8.68 -16.02
CA ILE A 163 5.08 10.00 -15.53
C ILE A 163 3.72 10.33 -16.12
N GLY A 164 2.82 10.87 -15.30
CA GLY A 164 1.48 11.24 -15.71
C GLY A 164 1.01 12.48 -14.96
N LYS A 165 -0.09 13.08 -15.43
CA LYS A 165 -0.70 14.20 -14.71
C LYS A 165 -1.43 13.67 -13.49
N ALA A 166 -1.19 14.28 -12.35
CA ALA A 166 -1.74 13.81 -11.08
C ALA A 166 -3.29 13.82 -11.08
N ASN A 167 -3.91 14.82 -11.72
CA ASN A 167 -5.37 14.93 -11.85
C ASN A 167 -6.00 13.99 -12.90
N GLU A 168 -5.20 13.27 -13.69
CA GLU A 168 -5.67 12.26 -14.65
C GLU A 168 -5.60 10.84 -14.07
N ILE A 169 -5.07 10.68 -12.86
CA ILE A 169 -4.87 9.37 -12.20
C ILE A 169 -5.77 9.29 -10.97
N GLU A 170 -6.86 8.53 -11.09
CA GLU A 170 -7.98 8.51 -10.15
C GLU A 170 -7.57 8.22 -8.69
N TRP A 171 -6.75 7.19 -8.46
CA TRP A 171 -6.37 6.75 -7.11
C TRP A 171 -5.33 7.63 -6.41
N LEU A 172 -4.76 8.63 -7.08
CA LEU A 172 -3.82 9.56 -6.43
C LEU A 172 -4.54 10.57 -5.54
N GLU A 173 -5.80 10.91 -5.86
CA GLU A 173 -6.57 11.96 -5.18
C GLU A 173 -5.83 13.32 -5.10
N ILE A 174 -4.99 13.62 -6.09
CA ILE A 174 -4.26 14.88 -6.21
C ILE A 174 -4.94 15.73 -7.29
N ASN A 175 -5.71 16.73 -6.88
CA ASN A 175 -6.40 17.64 -7.80
C ASN A 175 -5.51 18.82 -8.22
N ALA A 176 -4.34 18.50 -8.79
CA ALA A 176 -3.40 19.48 -9.32
C ALA A 176 -2.94 19.07 -10.72
N ASN A 177 -2.84 20.06 -11.62
CA ASN A 177 -2.37 19.85 -12.99
C ASN A 177 -0.83 19.85 -13.04
N VAL A 178 -0.23 18.86 -12.37
CA VAL A 178 1.22 18.67 -12.24
C VAL A 178 1.60 17.26 -12.65
N LEU A 179 2.83 17.06 -13.12
CA LEU A 179 3.37 15.78 -13.52
C LEU A 179 4.06 15.09 -12.34
N VAL A 180 3.76 13.80 -12.16
CA VAL A 180 4.28 12.96 -11.07
C VAL A 180 4.70 11.59 -11.60
N PRO A 181 5.73 10.95 -11.01
CA PRO A 181 5.95 9.53 -11.24
C PRO A 181 4.82 8.77 -10.53
N TYR A 182 4.14 7.88 -11.25
CA TYR A 182 2.97 7.16 -10.72
C TYR A 182 3.05 5.66 -10.95
N ASP A 183 3.85 5.23 -11.91
CA ASP A 183 4.05 3.82 -12.20
C ASP A 183 5.53 3.51 -12.42
N VAL A 184 5.90 2.29 -12.07
CA VAL A 184 7.23 1.76 -12.25
C VAL A 184 7.18 0.24 -12.02
N MET A 185 8.08 -0.53 -12.63
CA MET A 185 8.26 -1.94 -12.26
C MET A 185 9.17 -2.03 -11.05
N VAL A 186 8.76 -2.78 -10.00
CA VAL A 186 9.47 -2.82 -8.72
C VAL A 186 9.92 -4.22 -8.34
N HIS A 187 11.20 -4.32 -8.00
CA HIS A 187 11.78 -5.40 -7.22
C HIS A 187 12.16 -4.88 -5.84
N PHE A 188 11.74 -5.55 -4.77
CA PHE A 188 12.35 -5.40 -3.47
C PHE A 188 13.50 -6.40 -3.33
N ILE A 189 14.68 -5.93 -2.97
CA ILE A 189 15.86 -6.76 -2.75
C ILE A 189 15.75 -7.40 -1.36
N LEU A 190 15.90 -8.72 -1.34
CA LEU A 190 15.86 -9.51 -0.12
C LEU A 190 17.28 -9.94 0.24
N GLU A 191 17.63 -9.77 1.50
CA GLU A 191 18.88 -10.26 2.08
C GLU A 191 18.57 -11.18 3.25
N LYS A 192 19.46 -12.12 3.54
CA LYS A 192 19.32 -12.95 4.73
C LYS A 192 19.76 -12.15 5.96
N SER A 193 18.95 -12.17 7.02
CA SER A 193 19.19 -11.42 8.25
C SER A 193 20.54 -11.72 8.91
N HIS A 194 21.05 -12.95 8.77
CA HIS A 194 22.37 -13.34 9.28
C HIS A 194 23.55 -12.93 8.39
N LEU A 195 23.29 -12.39 7.20
CA LEU A 195 24.28 -11.87 6.25
C LEU A 195 24.24 -10.35 6.12
N ALA A 196 23.24 -9.69 6.68
CA ALA A 196 23.12 -8.25 6.67
C ALA A 196 24.17 -7.65 7.62
N PRO A 197 24.95 -6.64 7.19
CA PRO A 197 25.83 -5.92 8.11
C PRO A 197 24.96 -5.26 9.21
N ASP A 198 25.38 -5.39 10.47
CA ASP A 198 24.76 -4.69 11.59
C ASP A 198 24.76 -3.18 11.31
N ASN A 199 23.63 -2.65 10.86
CA ASN A 199 23.44 -1.20 10.72
C ASN A 199 23.18 -0.63 12.12
N GLN A 200 24.27 -0.29 12.83
CA GLN A 200 24.26 0.63 13.98
C GLN A 200 24.12 2.08 13.51
#